data_AF-A0A932G7M2-F1
#
_entry.id   AF-A0A932G7M2-F1
#
_cell.length_a   1.000
_cell.length_b   1.000
_cell.length_c   1.000
_cell.angle_alpha   90.00
_cell.angle_beta   90.00
_cell.angle_gamma   90.00
#
_symmetry.space_group_name_H-M   'P 1'
#
loop_
_entity.id
_entity.type
_entity.pdbx_description
1 polymer ?
#
loop_
_entity_poly.entity_id
_entity_poly.type
_entity_poly.pdbx_seq_one_letter_code
_entity_poly.pdbx_strand_id
1 'polypeptide(L)'
;MKTTKLITLGSVAAVSLLLGGPSKADPVPLQEATATFAQIIGTLTPFGVDKAIDGLIGDSGWGLYPDIQAHTAVFETRADAGFPGGSLLTFTLHQTHGNPGHGLGRFRLSVTTENRSVFADGKGTGGDVTANWTFLDPDTYTSANGATLTELDDFSILASGTNPPTDVYVITARTPLTGITGFRLETLLHPSLPHGGPGRATQNGNFVLTELQVDIDRTSAVFPAKVHRAVEVCWPSRANKTYQVVWASVAAPEVWTNLGDPIQGTGAELCVFDSTRDRERRFYRIVESD
;
A
#
# COMPACT_ATOMS: atom_id res chain seq x y z
N MET A 1 -2.31 32.15 28.37
CA MET A 1 -3.32 31.08 28.40
C MET A 1 -2.99 30.10 27.26
N LYS A 2 -2.55 28.89 27.58
CA LYS A 2 -2.33 27.83 26.58
C LYS A 2 -3.67 27.13 26.33
N THR A 3 -4.15 27.19 25.10
CA THR A 3 -5.42 26.58 24.71
C THR A 3 -5.23 25.09 24.53
N THR A 4 -5.61 24.29 25.52
CA THR A 4 -5.67 22.82 25.42
C THR A 4 -6.95 22.45 24.67
N LYS A 5 -6.83 21.93 23.43
CA LYS A 5 -7.96 21.27 22.75
C LYS A 5 -8.05 19.84 23.26
N LEU A 6 -9.06 19.58 24.09
CA LEU A 6 -9.49 18.22 24.44
C LEU A 6 -10.18 17.61 23.23
N ILE A 7 -9.70 16.46 22.74
CA ILE A 7 -10.39 15.67 21.71
C ILE A 7 -11.11 14.54 22.45
N THR A 8 -12.43 14.61 22.53
CA THR A 8 -13.29 13.53 23.04
C THR A 8 -13.67 12.59 21.89
N LEU A 9 -13.50 11.29 22.11
CA LEU A 9 -13.91 10.22 21.18
C LEU A 9 -15.44 10.08 21.20
N GLY A 10 -16.12 10.88 20.37
CA GLY A 10 -17.47 10.61 19.88
C GLY A 10 -17.38 10.05 18.46
N SER A 11 -18.26 9.12 18.11
CA SER A 11 -18.37 8.47 16.81
C SER A 11 -18.18 9.48 15.65
N VAL A 12 -17.05 9.36 14.94
CA VAL A 12 -16.76 10.23 13.79
C VAL A 12 -17.50 9.68 12.58
N ALA A 13 -18.68 10.25 12.28
CA ALA A 13 -19.15 10.34 10.91
C ALA A 13 -18.43 11.55 10.29
N ALA A 14 -17.49 11.31 9.38
CA ALA A 14 -16.83 12.38 8.64
C ALA A 14 -17.86 13.08 7.75
N VAL A 15 -18.31 14.27 8.17
CA VAL A 15 -19.05 15.19 7.29
C VAL A 15 -18.00 16.03 6.57
N SER A 16 -17.62 15.61 5.36
CA SER A 16 -16.91 16.48 4.42
C SER A 16 -17.89 17.50 3.84
N LEU A 17 -17.88 18.73 4.37
CA LEU A 17 -18.39 19.89 3.63
C LEU A 17 -17.30 20.34 2.65
N LEU A 18 -17.36 19.85 1.41
CA LEU A 18 -16.65 20.43 0.27
C LEU A 18 -17.55 21.51 -0.35
N LEU A 19 -17.36 22.76 0.06
CA LEU A 19 -17.83 23.93 -0.69
C LEU A 19 -16.78 24.25 -1.76
N GLY A 20 -16.96 23.67 -2.93
CA GLY A 20 -16.16 23.93 -4.13
C GLY A 20 -16.42 22.80 -5.13
N GLY A 21 -17.05 23.11 -6.27
CA GLY A 21 -17.15 22.16 -7.36
C GLY A 21 -15.75 21.71 -7.81
N PRO A 22 -15.60 20.52 -8.41
CA PRO A 22 -14.27 20.01 -8.75
C PRO A 22 -13.58 20.97 -9.72
N SER A 23 -12.47 21.57 -9.30
CA SER A 23 -11.44 21.92 -10.26
C SER A 23 -11.03 20.61 -10.94
N LYS A 24 -10.92 20.62 -12.27
CA LYS A 24 -10.43 19.45 -13.00
C LYS A 24 -9.01 19.14 -12.50
N ALA A 25 -8.79 17.93 -11.98
CA ALA A 25 -7.48 17.47 -11.58
C ALA A 25 -6.49 17.53 -12.75
N ASP A 26 -5.24 17.91 -12.45
CA ASP A 26 -4.19 17.98 -13.45
C ASP A 26 -3.55 16.59 -13.58
N PRO A 27 -3.43 16.02 -14.79
CA PRO A 27 -2.73 14.75 -14.96
C PRO A 27 -1.24 14.92 -14.63
N VAL A 28 -0.64 13.90 -14.04
CA VAL A 28 0.81 13.77 -13.84
C VAL A 28 1.33 12.75 -14.85
N PRO A 29 1.84 13.18 -16.01
CA PRO A 29 2.36 12.24 -17.00
C PRO A 29 3.54 11.47 -16.44
N LEU A 30 3.55 10.17 -16.66
CA LEU A 30 4.62 9.28 -16.24
C LEU A 30 5.57 8.98 -17.41
N GLN A 31 6.81 8.63 -17.07
CA GLN A 31 7.83 8.15 -18.02
C GLN A 31 8.73 7.13 -17.30
N GLU A 32 9.60 6.47 -18.08
CA GLU A 32 10.63 5.54 -17.59
C GLU A 32 10.13 4.63 -16.44
N ALA A 33 9.41 3.58 -16.83
CA ALA A 33 8.96 2.57 -15.89
C ALA A 33 10.05 1.50 -15.73
N THR A 34 10.35 1.17 -14.47
CA THR A 34 11.26 0.11 -14.09
C THR A 34 10.60 -0.83 -13.11
N ALA A 35 10.90 -2.13 -13.20
CA ALA A 35 10.50 -3.09 -12.19
C ALA A 35 11.63 -4.04 -11.80
N THR A 36 11.54 -4.56 -10.58
CA THR A 36 12.40 -5.66 -10.13
C THR A 36 12.15 -6.93 -10.94
N PHE A 37 10.94 -7.11 -11.45
CA PHE A 37 10.55 -8.23 -12.31
C PHE A 37 9.34 -7.85 -13.17
N ALA A 38 9.29 -8.37 -14.39
CA ALA A 38 8.10 -8.39 -15.23
C ALA A 38 8.08 -9.68 -16.06
N GLN A 39 6.87 -10.17 -16.34
CA GLN A 39 6.66 -11.34 -17.17
C GLN A 39 7.15 -11.11 -18.62
N ILE A 40 7.92 -12.08 -19.13
CA ILE A 40 8.46 -12.09 -20.49
C ILE A 40 7.90 -13.29 -21.24
N ILE A 41 7.45 -13.09 -22.49
CA ILE A 41 6.97 -14.15 -23.38
C ILE A 41 7.87 -14.21 -24.62
N GLY A 42 8.84 -15.13 -24.61
CA GLY A 42 9.85 -15.20 -25.67
C GLY A 42 10.67 -13.92 -25.73
N THR A 43 10.63 -13.22 -26.87
CA THR A 43 11.25 -11.89 -27.04
C THR A 43 10.27 -10.74 -26.85
N LEU A 44 8.99 -11.03 -26.62
CA LEU A 44 7.95 -10.04 -26.43
C LEU A 44 7.75 -9.75 -24.94
N THR A 45 7.46 -8.49 -24.63
CA THR A 45 7.17 -8.01 -23.27
C THR A 45 5.75 -7.43 -23.19
N PRO A 46 4.70 -8.19 -23.56
CA PRO A 46 3.32 -7.69 -23.44
C PRO A 46 2.92 -7.46 -21.98
N PHE A 47 3.70 -8.00 -21.05
CA PHE A 47 3.51 -7.81 -19.62
C PHE A 47 4.65 -7.04 -18.92
N GLY A 48 5.42 -6.29 -19.70
CA GLY A 48 6.43 -5.37 -19.21
C GLY A 48 5.83 -4.23 -18.38
N VAL A 49 6.59 -3.70 -17.42
CA VAL A 49 6.14 -2.60 -16.56
C VAL A 49 5.83 -1.32 -17.35
N ASP A 50 6.47 -1.12 -18.51
CA ASP A 50 6.19 -0.03 -19.44
C ASP A 50 4.75 -0.06 -19.97
N LYS A 51 4.14 -1.25 -20.03
CA LYS A 51 2.74 -1.43 -20.43
C LYS A 51 1.74 -0.96 -19.40
N ALA A 52 2.17 -0.66 -18.18
CA ALA A 52 1.31 -0.06 -17.17
C ALA A 52 1.23 1.47 -17.30
N ILE A 53 1.98 2.12 -18.20
CA ILE A 53 1.95 3.59 -18.38
C ILE A 53 2.00 4.01 -19.85
N ASP A 54 1.59 3.12 -20.76
CA ASP A 54 1.64 3.39 -22.20
C ASP A 54 0.37 4.09 -22.71
N GLY A 55 -0.61 4.33 -21.83
CA GLY A 55 -1.88 4.97 -22.16
C GLY A 55 -2.90 4.04 -22.81
N LEU A 56 -2.63 2.73 -22.84
CA LEU A 56 -3.49 1.73 -23.48
C LEU A 56 -4.18 0.85 -22.43
N ILE A 57 -5.41 1.21 -22.08
CA ILE A 57 -6.26 0.34 -21.25
C ILE A 57 -6.73 -0.84 -22.11
N GLY A 58 -6.13 -2.00 -21.91
CA GLY A 58 -6.39 -3.19 -22.72
C GLY A 58 -6.01 -4.48 -22.01
N ASP A 59 -5.37 -5.37 -22.76
CA ASP A 59 -5.03 -6.73 -22.31
C ASP A 59 -3.53 -6.92 -21.97
N SER A 60 -2.71 -5.91 -22.27
CA SER A 60 -1.32 -5.78 -21.83
C SER A 60 -1.23 -5.00 -20.52
N GLY A 61 -0.14 -5.18 -19.78
CA GLY A 61 0.05 -4.51 -18.49
C GLY A 61 1.13 -5.16 -17.66
N TRP A 62 1.57 -4.56 -16.56
CA TRP A 62 2.59 -5.18 -15.72
C TRP A 62 2.06 -6.46 -15.04
N GLY A 63 2.76 -7.58 -15.22
CA GLY A 63 2.44 -8.87 -14.59
C GLY A 63 3.69 -9.65 -14.17
N LEU A 64 3.54 -10.64 -13.29
CA LEU A 64 4.66 -11.26 -12.57
C LEU A 64 4.91 -12.73 -12.89
N TYR A 65 4.13 -13.37 -13.75
CA TYR A 65 4.33 -14.80 -14.01
C TYR A 65 5.67 -15.08 -14.74
N PRO A 66 6.46 -16.11 -14.34
CA PRO A 66 6.19 -17.10 -13.29
C PRO A 66 6.67 -16.75 -11.87
N ASP A 67 7.33 -15.61 -11.66
CA ASP A 67 7.87 -15.21 -10.36
C ASP A 67 6.80 -14.53 -9.48
N ILE A 68 5.95 -15.34 -8.85
CA ILE A 68 4.84 -14.87 -8.00
C ILE A 68 5.35 -14.53 -6.60
N GLN A 69 6.29 -13.58 -6.52
CA GLN A 69 6.87 -13.07 -5.30
C GLN A 69 6.55 -11.58 -5.11
N ALA A 70 6.99 -11.00 -3.99
CA ALA A 70 6.93 -9.57 -3.81
C ALA A 70 7.87 -8.88 -4.82
N HIS A 71 7.33 -7.91 -5.55
CA HIS A 71 8.06 -7.14 -6.55
C HIS A 71 7.69 -5.65 -6.45
N THR A 72 8.53 -4.82 -7.05
CA THR A 72 8.39 -3.38 -7.03
C THR A 72 8.45 -2.84 -8.44
N ALA A 73 7.59 -1.87 -8.75
CA ALA A 73 7.67 -1.01 -9.92
C ALA A 73 7.85 0.44 -9.48
N VAL A 74 8.64 1.20 -10.23
CA VAL A 74 8.84 2.64 -10.05
C VAL A 74 8.60 3.35 -11.38
N PHE A 75 8.08 4.57 -11.28
CA PHE A 75 7.68 5.39 -12.42
C PHE A 75 8.17 6.80 -12.18
N GLU A 76 8.88 7.38 -13.14
CA GLU A 76 9.22 8.79 -13.08
C GLU A 76 8.00 9.66 -13.41
N THR A 77 7.89 10.81 -12.76
CA THR A 77 7.03 11.89 -13.26
C THR A 77 7.76 12.60 -14.40
N ARG A 78 7.07 12.98 -15.47
CA ARG A 78 7.71 13.71 -16.58
C ARG A 78 8.16 15.12 -16.21
N ALA A 79 7.50 15.72 -15.24
CA ALA A 79 7.87 17.00 -14.64
C ALA A 79 7.68 16.90 -13.13
N ASP A 80 8.45 17.70 -12.40
CA ASP A 80 8.35 17.79 -10.95
C ASP A 80 6.93 18.15 -10.54
N ALA A 81 6.31 17.28 -9.75
CA ALA A 81 4.93 17.42 -9.31
C ALA A 81 4.84 17.93 -7.87
N GLY A 82 3.64 18.33 -7.47
CA GLY A 82 3.36 18.81 -6.11
C GLY A 82 3.28 20.32 -6.01
N PHE A 83 2.47 20.78 -5.07
CA PHE A 83 2.15 22.18 -4.87
C PHE A 83 2.57 22.67 -3.49
N PRO A 84 3.11 23.90 -3.35
CA PRO A 84 3.26 24.54 -2.05
C PRO A 84 1.90 24.56 -1.33
N GLY A 85 1.87 24.06 -0.09
CA GLY A 85 0.62 23.87 0.67
C GLY A 85 0.05 22.44 0.60
N GLY A 86 0.67 21.54 -0.16
CA GLY A 86 0.31 20.13 -0.23
C GLY A 86 -0.47 19.79 -1.49
N SER A 87 -0.54 18.50 -1.77
CA SER A 87 -1.19 17.95 -2.95
C SER A 87 -2.05 16.75 -2.60
N LEU A 88 -3.19 16.63 -3.28
CA LEU A 88 -3.98 15.41 -3.31
C LEU A 88 -3.61 14.66 -4.57
N LEU A 89 -3.06 13.46 -4.41
CA LEU A 89 -2.76 12.53 -5.49
C LEU A 89 -3.93 11.56 -5.63
N THR A 90 -4.37 11.33 -6.87
CA THR A 90 -5.36 10.30 -7.21
C THR A 90 -4.70 9.29 -8.14
N PHE A 91 -4.52 8.08 -7.65
CA PHE A 91 -4.00 6.95 -8.41
C PHE A 91 -5.16 6.12 -8.93
N THR A 92 -5.23 5.93 -10.24
CA THR A 92 -6.21 5.06 -10.90
C THR A 92 -5.48 3.86 -11.48
N LEU A 93 -5.74 2.67 -10.95
CA LEU A 93 -5.09 1.41 -11.30
C LEU A 93 -6.09 0.53 -12.06
N HIS A 94 -5.92 0.43 -13.37
CA HIS A 94 -6.76 -0.39 -14.24
C HIS A 94 -6.26 -1.84 -14.26
N GLN A 95 -7.18 -2.79 -14.13
CA GLN A 95 -6.91 -4.24 -14.17
C GLN A 95 -7.92 -4.88 -15.14
N THR A 96 -7.72 -4.63 -16.43
CA THR A 96 -8.67 -4.95 -17.51
C THR A 96 -8.29 -6.17 -18.35
N HIS A 97 -7.33 -6.95 -17.87
CA HIS A 97 -6.84 -8.15 -18.57
C HIS A 97 -7.99 -9.12 -18.88
N GLY A 98 -7.98 -9.68 -20.08
CA GLY A 98 -9.03 -10.51 -20.66
C GLY A 98 -9.17 -11.88 -19.99
N ASN A 99 -8.11 -12.38 -19.34
CA ASN A 99 -8.25 -13.52 -18.44
C ASN A 99 -8.79 -13.03 -17.09
N PRO A 100 -10.01 -13.42 -16.69
CA PRO A 100 -10.71 -12.81 -15.58
C PRO A 100 -9.99 -12.98 -14.23
N GLY A 101 -10.12 -11.97 -13.36
CA GLY A 101 -9.73 -12.05 -11.95
C GLY A 101 -8.27 -11.72 -11.65
N HIS A 102 -7.54 -11.10 -12.59
CA HIS A 102 -6.15 -10.67 -12.44
C HIS A 102 -5.99 -9.31 -11.72
N GLY A 103 -6.79 -9.07 -10.68
CA GLY A 103 -6.67 -7.88 -9.85
C GLY A 103 -5.41 -7.88 -8.98
N LEU A 104 -4.95 -6.69 -8.60
CA LEU A 104 -3.92 -6.52 -7.57
C LEU A 104 -4.47 -7.00 -6.22
N GLY A 105 -3.66 -7.79 -5.49
CA GLY A 105 -4.04 -8.41 -4.23
C GLY A 105 -3.63 -7.55 -3.03
N ARG A 106 -2.33 -7.36 -2.81
CA ARG A 106 -1.81 -6.45 -1.79
C ARG A 106 -0.75 -5.55 -2.37
N PHE A 107 -0.86 -4.26 -2.14
CA PHE A 107 0.05 -3.29 -2.73
C PHE A 107 0.23 -2.04 -1.85
N ARG A 108 1.33 -1.32 -2.03
CA ARG A 108 1.62 -0.07 -1.33
C ARG A 108 2.15 0.98 -2.29
N LEU A 109 1.75 2.23 -2.05
CA LEU A 109 2.15 3.39 -2.83
C LEU A 109 3.11 4.27 -2.04
N SER A 110 4.10 4.82 -2.72
CA SER A 110 5.06 5.78 -2.15
C SER A 110 5.53 6.78 -3.20
N VAL A 111 6.11 7.89 -2.73
CA VAL A 111 6.62 9.00 -3.55
C VAL A 111 8.07 9.29 -3.22
N THR A 112 8.81 9.86 -4.16
CA THR A 112 10.13 10.41 -3.92
C THR A 112 10.29 11.80 -4.52
N THR A 113 11.27 12.53 -4.01
CA THR A 113 11.76 13.81 -4.54
C THR A 113 13.23 13.71 -4.96
N GLU A 114 13.81 12.50 -4.93
CA GLU A 114 15.18 12.29 -5.36
C GLU A 114 15.35 12.49 -6.86
N ASN A 115 16.58 12.71 -7.29
CA ASN A 115 16.87 12.92 -8.69
C ASN A 115 16.50 11.66 -9.51
N ARG A 116 15.77 11.84 -10.61
CA ARG A 116 15.42 10.78 -11.57
C ARG A 116 16.63 9.91 -11.96
N SER A 117 17.84 10.48 -11.99
CA SER A 117 19.06 9.72 -12.30
C SER A 117 19.45 8.62 -11.30
N VAL A 118 18.80 8.53 -10.13
CA VAL A 118 19.15 7.53 -9.09
C VAL A 118 18.18 6.35 -9.01
N PHE A 119 17.09 6.35 -9.79
CA PHE A 119 16.12 5.26 -9.86
C PHE A 119 15.58 5.14 -11.29
N ALA A 120 14.69 4.17 -11.56
CA ALA A 120 13.97 4.07 -12.82
C ALA A 120 14.86 3.98 -14.08
N ASP A 121 15.81 3.03 -14.10
CA ASP A 121 16.73 2.81 -15.22
C ASP A 121 16.12 2.23 -16.53
N GLY A 122 14.80 2.33 -16.69
CA GLY A 122 14.02 1.86 -17.86
C GLY A 122 13.95 0.33 -18.04
N LYS A 123 14.45 -0.47 -17.09
CA LYS A 123 14.46 -1.93 -17.21
C LYS A 123 13.15 -2.56 -16.74
N GLY A 124 12.56 -3.39 -17.60
CA GLY A 124 11.38 -4.18 -17.25
C GLY A 124 11.63 -5.29 -16.22
N THR A 125 12.87 -5.74 -16.04
CA THR A 125 13.24 -6.74 -15.02
C THR A 125 14.63 -6.45 -14.47
N GLY A 126 14.84 -6.71 -13.17
CA GLY A 126 16.09 -6.45 -12.47
C GLY A 126 16.53 -4.97 -12.52
N GLY A 127 15.59 -4.03 -12.66
CA GLY A 127 15.92 -2.63 -12.74
C GLY A 127 16.03 -1.95 -11.38
N ASP A 128 16.55 -0.72 -11.42
CA ASP A 128 16.81 0.06 -10.21
C ASP A 128 15.53 0.72 -9.67
N VAL A 129 15.09 0.23 -8.52
CA VAL A 129 13.94 0.75 -7.77
C VAL A 129 14.37 1.51 -6.50
N THR A 130 15.68 1.79 -6.37
CA THR A 130 16.27 2.38 -5.17
C THR A 130 16.12 3.89 -5.15
N ALA A 131 15.45 4.42 -4.13
CA ALA A 131 15.46 5.84 -3.81
C ALA A 131 15.04 6.01 -2.34
N ASN A 132 15.14 7.24 -1.83
CA ASN A 132 14.47 7.60 -0.58
C ASN A 132 12.97 7.78 -0.82
N TRP A 133 12.22 6.71 -0.55
CA TRP A 133 10.77 6.64 -0.72
C TRP A 133 10.03 7.04 0.56
N THR A 134 9.04 7.91 0.42
CA THR A 134 8.09 8.26 1.47
C THR A 134 6.78 7.52 1.22
N PHE A 135 6.35 6.69 2.17
CA PHE A 135 5.06 6.00 2.07
C PHE A 135 3.91 6.99 2.03
N LEU A 136 2.94 6.72 1.16
CA LEU A 136 1.68 7.44 1.12
C LEU A 136 0.68 6.73 2.04
N ASP A 137 0.05 7.50 2.91
CA ASP A 137 -1.06 7.06 3.76
C ASP A 137 -2.40 7.28 3.01
N PRO A 138 -3.08 6.23 2.52
CA PRO A 138 -4.26 6.36 1.68
C PRO A 138 -5.44 7.06 2.40
N ASP A 139 -5.99 8.11 1.80
CA ASP A 139 -7.17 8.83 2.29
C ASP A 139 -8.47 8.11 1.92
N THR A 140 -8.59 7.69 0.66
CA THR A 140 -9.70 6.88 0.15
C THR A 140 -9.17 5.78 -0.75
N TYR A 141 -9.89 4.68 -0.81
CA TYR A 141 -9.55 3.52 -1.62
C TYR A 141 -10.84 2.81 -2.02
N THR A 142 -11.14 2.80 -3.32
CA THR A 142 -12.40 2.22 -3.85
C THR A 142 -12.12 1.29 -5.02
N SER A 143 -12.95 0.26 -5.16
CA SER A 143 -13.02 -0.60 -6.34
C SER A 143 -14.28 -0.25 -7.14
N ALA A 144 -14.13 -0.16 -8.45
CA ALA A 144 -15.26 0.07 -9.36
C ALA A 144 -16.19 -1.15 -9.45
N ASN A 145 -15.63 -2.36 -9.37
CA ASN A 145 -16.37 -3.61 -9.62
C ASN A 145 -16.55 -4.48 -8.36
N GLY A 146 -16.44 -3.88 -7.17
CA GLY A 146 -16.94 -4.43 -5.91
C GLY A 146 -15.97 -5.26 -5.08
N ALA A 147 -14.66 -5.23 -5.39
CA ALA A 147 -13.66 -5.73 -4.48
C ALA A 147 -13.66 -4.93 -3.17
N THR A 148 -13.44 -5.61 -2.04
CA THR A 148 -13.26 -4.96 -0.75
C THR A 148 -11.80 -4.56 -0.60
N LEU A 149 -11.52 -3.26 -0.52
CA LEU A 149 -10.17 -2.74 -0.25
C LEU A 149 -10.05 -2.37 1.22
N THR A 150 -9.00 -2.85 1.89
CA THR A 150 -8.70 -2.59 3.29
C THR A 150 -7.28 -2.08 3.44
N GLU A 151 -7.10 -0.96 4.13
CA GLU A 151 -5.77 -0.46 4.51
C GLU A 151 -5.21 -1.24 5.71
N LEU A 152 -3.94 -1.64 5.63
CA LEU A 152 -3.19 -2.30 6.70
C LEU A 152 -2.20 -1.33 7.38
N ASP A 153 -1.60 -1.78 8.49
CA ASP A 153 -0.75 -0.93 9.35
C ASP A 153 0.51 -0.39 8.67
N ASP A 154 0.99 -1.06 7.63
CA ASP A 154 2.17 -0.68 6.86
C ASP A 154 1.82 0.20 5.64
N PHE A 155 0.62 0.81 5.65
CA PHE A 155 0.03 1.62 4.58
C PHE A 155 -0.21 0.88 3.26
N SER A 156 -0.13 -0.45 3.28
CA SER A 156 -0.56 -1.26 2.13
C SER A 156 -2.09 -1.39 2.08
N ILE A 157 -2.62 -1.52 0.88
CA ILE A 157 -4.01 -1.88 0.62
C ILE A 157 -4.06 -3.38 0.33
N LEU A 158 -4.95 -4.10 1.00
CA LEU A 158 -5.31 -5.50 0.74
C LEU A 158 -6.70 -5.58 0.12
N ALA A 159 -6.78 -6.16 -1.08
CA ALA A 159 -8.01 -6.49 -1.78
C ALA A 159 -8.54 -7.87 -1.36
N SER A 160 -9.84 -7.94 -1.07
CA SER A 160 -10.53 -9.15 -0.63
C SER A 160 -11.99 -9.15 -1.12
N GLY A 161 -12.79 -10.13 -0.69
CA GLY A 161 -14.19 -10.26 -1.10
C GLY A 161 -14.34 -10.56 -2.58
N THR A 162 -15.26 -9.88 -3.27
CA THR A 162 -15.54 -10.07 -4.70
C THR A 162 -14.26 -9.96 -5.53
N ASN A 163 -13.99 -10.96 -6.37
CA ASN A 163 -12.93 -10.92 -7.38
C ASN A 163 -13.56 -10.81 -8.77
N PRO A 164 -13.86 -9.59 -9.24
CA PRO A 164 -14.53 -9.40 -10.52
C PRO A 164 -13.61 -9.77 -11.70
N PRO A 165 -14.17 -10.07 -12.89
CA PRO A 165 -13.38 -10.33 -14.09
C PRO A 165 -12.32 -9.26 -14.38
N THR A 166 -12.71 -7.99 -14.24
CA THR A 166 -11.85 -6.81 -14.36
C THR A 166 -12.17 -5.84 -13.23
N ASP A 167 -11.26 -4.94 -12.90
CA ASP A 167 -11.50 -3.92 -11.88
C ASP A 167 -10.71 -2.63 -12.15
N VAL A 168 -11.13 -1.55 -11.49
CA VAL A 168 -10.38 -0.30 -11.43
C VAL A 168 -10.31 0.10 -9.96
N TYR A 169 -9.09 0.22 -9.43
CA TYR A 169 -8.86 0.74 -8.08
C TYR A 169 -8.56 2.23 -8.16
N VAL A 170 -9.25 3.03 -7.35
CA VAL A 170 -8.99 4.46 -7.21
C VAL A 170 -8.54 4.72 -5.78
N ILE A 171 -7.29 5.14 -5.63
CA ILE A 171 -6.66 5.42 -4.34
C ILE A 171 -6.30 6.89 -4.29
N THR A 172 -6.76 7.61 -3.26
CA THR A 172 -6.31 8.98 -3.04
C THR A 172 -5.35 9.05 -1.86
N ALA A 173 -4.37 9.93 -1.91
CA ALA A 173 -3.47 10.20 -0.81
C ALA A 173 -3.01 11.65 -0.83
N ARG A 174 -2.86 12.27 0.35
CA ARG A 174 -2.28 13.61 0.44
C ARG A 174 -0.79 13.53 0.74
N THR A 175 -0.03 14.47 0.20
CA THR A 175 1.38 14.65 0.53
C THR A 175 1.74 16.13 0.70
N PRO A 176 2.58 16.49 1.69
CA PRO A 176 3.12 17.85 1.81
C PRO A 176 4.29 18.09 0.85
N LEU A 177 4.79 17.05 0.18
CA LEU A 177 5.97 17.13 -0.67
C LEU A 177 5.69 17.94 -1.93
N THR A 178 6.67 18.75 -2.30
CA THR A 178 6.80 19.42 -3.59
C THR A 178 8.03 18.86 -4.30
N GLY A 179 8.08 18.97 -5.63
CA GLY A 179 9.23 18.45 -6.38
C GLY A 179 9.21 16.92 -6.47
N ILE A 180 8.02 16.32 -6.54
CA ILE A 180 7.85 14.87 -6.66
C ILE A 180 8.35 14.44 -8.03
N THR A 181 9.34 13.57 -8.03
CA THR A 181 10.05 13.10 -9.23
C THR A 181 9.65 11.69 -9.63
N GLY A 182 9.01 10.93 -8.73
CA GLY A 182 8.56 9.58 -9.04
C GLY A 182 7.62 8.97 -8.02
N PHE A 183 6.97 7.89 -8.46
CA PHE A 183 6.08 7.04 -7.69
C PHE A 183 6.62 5.62 -7.63
N ARG A 184 6.37 4.92 -6.53
CA ARG A 184 6.68 3.51 -6.36
C ARG A 184 5.43 2.73 -5.98
N LEU A 185 5.22 1.62 -6.68
CA LEU A 185 4.21 0.61 -6.41
C LEU A 185 4.92 -0.68 -5.95
N GLU A 186 4.77 -1.01 -4.67
CA GLU A 186 5.20 -2.31 -4.13
C GLU A 186 4.02 -3.27 -4.19
N THR A 187 4.23 -4.49 -4.68
CA THR A 187 3.24 -5.56 -4.67
C THR A 187 3.69 -6.61 -3.65
N LEU A 188 2.87 -6.85 -2.63
CA LEU A 188 3.28 -7.53 -1.40
C LEU A 188 2.54 -8.86 -1.27
N LEU A 189 3.19 -9.83 -0.62
CA LEU A 189 2.57 -11.11 -0.31
C LEU A 189 1.53 -10.96 0.82
N HIS A 190 0.53 -11.82 0.80
CA HIS A 190 -0.39 -11.98 1.93
C HIS A 190 -0.97 -13.41 1.98
N PRO A 191 -1.00 -14.08 3.14
CA PRO A 191 -1.47 -15.47 3.23
C PRO A 191 -2.92 -15.69 2.78
N SER A 192 -3.77 -14.65 2.82
CA SER A 192 -5.16 -14.75 2.36
C SER A 192 -5.32 -14.64 0.84
N LEU A 193 -4.27 -14.29 0.11
CA LEU A 193 -4.31 -14.16 -1.35
C LEU A 193 -4.03 -15.51 -2.02
N PRO A 194 -4.54 -15.73 -3.25
CA PRO A 194 -4.27 -16.96 -3.99
C PRO A 194 -2.77 -17.25 -4.07
N HIS A 195 -2.39 -18.49 -3.74
CA HIS A 195 -1.00 -18.97 -3.73
C HIS A 195 -0.07 -18.17 -2.81
N GLY A 196 -0.61 -17.38 -1.88
CA GLY A 196 0.18 -16.46 -1.04
C GLY A 196 0.82 -15.31 -1.82
N GLY A 197 0.50 -15.17 -3.11
CA GLY A 197 1.08 -14.20 -4.04
C GLY A 197 0.56 -12.77 -3.86
N PRO A 198 1.05 -11.82 -4.65
CA PRO A 198 0.63 -10.42 -4.58
C PRO A 198 -0.65 -10.10 -5.37
N GLY A 199 -1.12 -11.01 -6.23
CA GLY A 199 -2.28 -10.83 -7.10
C GLY A 199 -3.47 -11.70 -6.70
N ARG A 200 -4.57 -11.56 -7.47
CA ARG A 200 -5.86 -12.21 -7.19
C ARG A 200 -6.24 -13.31 -8.17
N ALA A 201 -5.41 -13.60 -9.18
CA ALA A 201 -5.68 -14.70 -10.10
C ALA A 201 -5.68 -16.03 -9.35
N THR A 202 -6.82 -16.73 -9.35
CA THR A 202 -6.97 -17.95 -8.54
C THR A 202 -6.08 -19.09 -8.99
N GLN A 203 -5.65 -19.08 -10.26
CA GLN A 203 -4.84 -20.17 -10.82
C GLN A 203 -3.38 -20.12 -10.38
N ASN A 204 -2.84 -18.93 -10.08
CA ASN A 204 -1.41 -18.78 -9.81
C ASN A 204 -1.01 -17.60 -8.90
N GLY A 205 -1.94 -16.76 -8.44
CA GLY A 205 -1.62 -15.60 -7.60
C GLY A 205 -1.08 -14.38 -8.35
N ASN A 206 -1.15 -14.39 -9.69
CA ASN A 206 -0.72 -13.27 -10.53
C ASN A 206 -1.74 -12.11 -10.51
N PHE A 207 -1.28 -10.95 -10.98
CA PHE A 207 -2.11 -9.80 -11.37
C PHE A 207 -1.68 -9.31 -12.75
N VAL A 208 -2.49 -8.45 -13.35
CA VAL A 208 -2.09 -7.66 -14.53
C VAL A 208 -2.58 -6.23 -14.34
N LEU A 209 -1.65 -5.31 -14.09
CA LEU A 209 -1.92 -3.87 -14.00
C LEU A 209 -1.86 -3.30 -15.41
N THR A 210 -3.02 -3.11 -16.02
CA THR A 210 -3.13 -2.73 -17.43
C THR A 210 -2.86 -1.25 -17.68
N GLU A 211 -3.08 -0.39 -16.69
CA GLU A 211 -2.70 1.03 -16.77
C GLU A 211 -2.68 1.64 -15.36
N LEU A 212 -1.71 2.51 -15.11
CA LEU A 212 -1.56 3.36 -13.95
C LEU A 212 -1.67 4.82 -14.40
N GLN A 213 -2.68 5.51 -13.90
CA GLN A 213 -2.85 6.95 -14.09
C GLN A 213 -2.70 7.66 -12.76
N VAL A 214 -2.09 8.83 -12.79
CA VAL A 214 -1.96 9.70 -11.63
C VAL A 214 -2.46 11.08 -12.00
N ASP A 215 -3.42 11.57 -11.23
CA ASP A 215 -3.86 12.95 -11.25
C ASP A 215 -3.44 13.65 -9.95
N ILE A 216 -3.27 14.96 -10.01
CA ILE A 216 -2.90 15.79 -8.88
C ILE A 216 -3.79 17.02 -8.78
N ASP A 217 -4.24 17.30 -7.57
CA ASP A 217 -5.00 18.49 -7.21
C ASP A 217 -4.28 19.30 -6.14
N ARG A 218 -4.50 20.62 -6.18
CA ARG A 218 -4.18 21.47 -5.04
C ARG A 218 -5.13 21.12 -3.92
N THR A 219 -4.58 20.89 -2.73
CA THR A 219 -5.38 20.74 -1.52
C THR A 219 -4.96 21.79 -0.51
N SER A 220 -5.89 22.23 0.33
CA SER A 220 -5.54 23.03 1.50
C SER A 220 -4.68 22.16 2.42
N ALA A 221 -3.62 22.75 3.00
CA ALA A 221 -2.62 22.13 3.89
C ALA A 221 -3.16 21.47 5.18
N VAL A 222 -4.47 21.21 5.24
CA VAL A 222 -5.10 20.41 6.29
C VAL A 222 -4.97 18.95 5.88
N PHE A 223 -3.86 18.35 6.29
CA PHE A 223 -3.76 16.91 6.41
C PHE A 223 -4.66 16.50 7.59
N PRO A 224 -5.79 15.83 7.36
CA PRO A 224 -6.64 15.43 8.47
C PRO A 224 -5.82 14.53 9.39
N ALA A 225 -5.77 14.86 10.68
CA ALA A 225 -5.19 13.95 11.65
C ALA A 225 -6.01 12.65 11.64
N LYS A 226 -5.39 11.53 11.30
CA LYS A 226 -6.02 10.22 11.40
C LYS A 226 -5.80 9.68 12.81
N VAL A 227 -6.89 9.20 13.42
CA VAL A 227 -6.84 8.55 14.74
C VAL A 227 -7.18 7.08 14.53
N HIS A 228 -6.23 6.21 14.86
CA HIS A 228 -6.39 4.76 14.77
C HIS A 228 -6.46 4.13 16.16
N ARG A 229 -7.03 2.92 16.22
CA ARG A 229 -7.02 2.12 17.44
C ARG A 229 -5.71 1.37 17.56
N ALA A 230 -5.16 1.32 18.76
CA ALA A 230 -3.97 0.54 19.06
C ALA A 230 -4.04 -0.02 20.48
N VAL A 231 -3.23 -1.04 20.75
CA VAL A 231 -3.01 -1.63 22.05
C VAL A 231 -1.53 -1.56 22.36
N GLU A 232 -1.20 -1.18 23.60
CA GLU A 232 0.14 -1.34 24.13
C GLU A 232 0.10 -2.48 25.15
N VAL A 233 0.84 -3.55 24.89
CA VAL A 233 0.94 -4.72 25.76
C VAL A 233 2.22 -4.58 26.58
N CYS A 234 2.09 -4.22 27.86
CA CYS A 234 3.22 -4.08 28.77
C CYS A 234 3.26 -5.19 29.82
N TRP A 235 4.45 -5.66 30.16
CA TRP A 235 4.67 -6.65 31.22
C TRP A 235 6.02 -6.49 31.92
N PRO A 236 6.13 -6.85 33.20
CA PRO A 236 7.42 -6.94 33.87
C PRO A 236 8.24 -8.10 33.28
N SER A 237 9.47 -7.82 32.87
CA SER A 237 10.39 -8.84 32.33
C SER A 237 11.41 -9.31 33.35
N ARG A 238 11.92 -10.52 33.18
CA ARG A 238 13.09 -11.03 33.91
C ARG A 238 14.33 -10.98 33.02
N ALA A 239 15.46 -10.56 33.58
CA ALA A 239 16.74 -10.58 32.88
C ALA A 239 17.06 -12.00 32.39
N ASN A 240 17.63 -12.12 31.19
CA ASN A 240 18.01 -13.39 30.55
C ASN A 240 16.84 -14.37 30.31
N LYS A 241 15.62 -13.86 30.19
CA LYS A 241 14.48 -14.59 29.61
C LYS A 241 14.14 -14.02 28.24
N THR A 242 13.65 -14.87 27.35
CA THR A 242 13.13 -14.42 26.06
C THR A 242 11.61 -14.40 26.12
N TYR A 243 10.98 -13.35 25.60
CA TYR A 243 9.54 -13.18 25.55
C TYR A 243 9.06 -13.06 24.11
N GLN A 244 8.03 -13.81 23.74
CA GLN A 244 7.31 -13.64 22.48
C GLN A 244 5.89 -13.19 22.79
N VAL A 245 5.52 -12.00 22.33
CA VAL A 245 4.11 -11.58 22.33
C VAL A 245 3.43 -12.28 21.16
N VAL A 246 2.26 -12.85 21.41
CA VAL A 246 1.45 -13.48 20.37
C VAL A 246 0.00 -13.04 20.48
N TRP A 247 -0.71 -13.06 19.35
CA TRP A 247 -2.10 -12.65 19.26
C TRP A 247 -2.97 -13.66 18.51
N ALA A 248 -4.29 -13.55 18.68
CA ALA A 248 -5.29 -14.26 17.88
C ALA A 248 -6.59 -13.47 17.72
N SER A 249 -7.37 -13.82 16.69
CA SER A 249 -8.67 -13.19 16.39
C SER A 249 -9.84 -13.73 17.21
N VAL A 250 -9.64 -14.87 17.90
CA VAL A 250 -10.62 -15.55 18.74
C VAL A 250 -10.03 -15.84 20.12
N ALA A 251 -10.89 -15.98 21.14
CA ALA A 251 -10.46 -16.05 22.54
C ALA A 251 -9.71 -17.34 22.92
N ALA A 252 -9.96 -18.44 22.21
CA ALA A 252 -9.36 -19.75 22.47
C ALA A 252 -8.88 -20.38 21.14
N PRO A 253 -7.82 -19.83 20.53
CA PRO A 253 -7.33 -20.30 19.26
C PRO A 253 -6.47 -21.57 19.44
N GLU A 254 -6.45 -22.44 18.43
CA GLU A 254 -5.47 -23.54 18.36
C GLU A 254 -4.08 -23.03 17.94
N VAL A 255 -4.04 -21.97 17.11
CA VAL A 255 -2.82 -21.37 16.57
C VAL A 255 -2.74 -19.90 16.97
N TRP A 256 -1.58 -19.50 17.49
CA TRP A 256 -1.28 -18.12 17.84
C TRP A 256 -0.29 -17.52 16.84
N THR A 257 -0.49 -16.25 16.50
CA THR A 257 0.38 -15.51 15.57
C THR A 257 1.38 -14.68 16.36
N ASN A 258 2.66 -14.72 15.98
CA ASN A 258 3.69 -13.89 16.60
C ASN A 258 3.44 -12.41 16.29
N LEU A 259 3.46 -11.58 17.34
CA LEU A 259 3.49 -10.13 17.22
C LEU A 259 4.93 -9.66 17.38
N GLY A 260 5.56 -9.33 16.25
CA GLY A 260 6.97 -8.93 16.22
C GLY A 260 7.94 -10.07 16.58
N ASP A 261 9.21 -9.70 16.73
CA ASP A 261 10.29 -10.63 17.07
C ASP A 261 10.33 -10.92 18.58
N PRO A 262 10.97 -12.04 19.00
CA PRO A 262 11.23 -12.31 20.40
C PRO A 262 12.08 -11.20 21.07
N ILE A 263 11.71 -10.83 22.29
CA ILE A 263 12.34 -9.72 23.04
C ILE A 263 13.11 -10.28 24.24
N GLN A 264 14.36 -9.84 24.39
CA GLN A 264 15.16 -10.17 25.57
C GLN A 264 14.69 -9.36 26.79
N GLY A 265 14.41 -10.08 27.86
CA GLY A 265 14.06 -9.52 29.16
C GLY A 265 15.24 -8.79 29.79
N THR A 266 14.94 -7.63 30.38
CA THR A 266 15.94 -6.72 30.94
C THR A 266 15.86 -6.62 32.46
N GLY A 267 14.84 -7.22 33.08
CA GLY A 267 14.50 -6.98 34.49
C GLY A 267 13.62 -5.74 34.71
N ALA A 268 13.30 -5.01 33.63
CA ALA A 268 12.38 -3.87 33.64
C ALA A 268 11.08 -4.21 32.92
N GLU A 269 10.12 -3.28 32.92
CA GLU A 269 8.92 -3.39 32.10
C GLU A 269 9.29 -3.34 30.61
N LEU A 270 8.72 -4.27 29.84
CA LEU A 270 8.76 -4.27 28.39
C LEU A 270 7.37 -3.97 27.86
N CYS A 271 7.30 -3.27 26.73
CA CYS A 271 6.05 -2.97 26.05
C CYS A 271 6.17 -3.32 24.56
N VAL A 272 5.10 -3.84 23.99
CA VAL A 272 4.93 -4.01 22.55
C VAL A 272 3.68 -3.26 22.11
N PHE A 273 3.83 -2.50 21.04
CA PHE A 273 2.73 -1.79 20.40
C PHE A 273 2.11 -2.66 19.31
N ASP A 274 0.79 -2.85 19.35
CA ASP A 274 0.00 -3.45 18.28
C ASP A 274 -0.97 -2.42 17.71
N SER A 275 -0.88 -2.16 16.41
CA SER A 275 -1.91 -1.39 15.72
C SER A 275 -3.09 -2.30 15.41
N THR A 276 -4.31 -1.81 15.67
CA THR A 276 -5.55 -2.59 15.42
C THR A 276 -6.38 -1.92 14.34
N ARG A 277 -5.70 -1.33 13.35
CA ARG A 277 -6.29 -0.55 12.25
C ARG A 277 -7.16 -1.41 11.35
N ASP A 278 -6.73 -2.64 11.12
CA ASP A 278 -7.45 -3.67 10.33
C ASP A 278 -8.79 -4.09 10.96
N ARG A 279 -9.11 -3.57 12.15
CA ARG A 279 -10.34 -3.81 12.92
C ARG A 279 -10.55 -5.27 13.31
N GLU A 280 -9.53 -6.09 13.21
CA GLU A 280 -9.61 -7.44 13.71
C GLU A 280 -9.66 -7.40 15.24
N ARG A 281 -10.46 -8.31 15.80
CA ARG A 281 -10.47 -8.50 17.25
C ARG A 281 -9.11 -9.07 17.65
N ARG A 282 -8.52 -8.59 18.74
CA ARG A 282 -7.25 -9.10 19.25
C ARG A 282 -7.40 -9.66 20.65
N PHE A 283 -6.85 -10.86 20.86
CA PHE A 283 -6.55 -11.45 22.15
C PHE A 283 -5.05 -11.65 22.21
N TYR A 284 -4.42 -11.34 23.35
CA TYR A 284 -2.97 -11.38 23.50
C TYR A 284 -2.55 -12.35 24.60
N ARG A 285 -1.36 -12.92 24.45
CA ARG A 285 -0.62 -13.56 25.53
C ARG A 285 0.88 -13.31 25.36
N ILE A 286 1.62 -13.42 26.45
CA ILE A 286 3.08 -13.35 26.47
C ILE A 286 3.60 -14.75 26.76
N VAL A 287 4.42 -15.27 25.85
CA VAL A 287 5.07 -16.57 25.98
C VAL A 287 6.50 -16.32 26.46
N GLU A 288 6.85 -16.82 27.63
CA GLU A 288 8.22 -16.80 28.14
C GLU A 288 8.93 -18.10 27.75
N SER A 289 10.19 -17.98 27.33
CA SER A 289 11.11 -19.11 27.16
C SER A 289 12.45 -18.83 27.84
N ASP A 290 13.17 -19.93 28.10
CA ASP A 290 14.56 -19.90 28.53
C ASP A 290 15.50 -19.36 27.44
#